data_AF-A0A3M2ADP9-F1
#
_entry.id   AF-A0A3M2ADP9-F1
#
_cell.length_a   1.000
_cell.length_b   1.000
_cell.length_c   1.000
_cell.angle_alpha   90.00
_cell.angle_beta   90.00
_cell.angle_gamma   90.00
#
_symmetry.space_group_name_H-M   'P 1'
#
loop_
_entity.id
_entity.type
_entity.pdbx_description
1 polymer ?
#
loop_
_entity_poly.entity_id
_entity_poly.type
_entity_poly.pdbx_seq_one_letter_code
_entity_poly.pdbx_strand_id
1 'polypeptide(L)'
;ATPIPTRPATPTPQPVFRLLGQQQICGEEPAPRIEVETLNALLDPMPGVEILVNWDDGSDHFFTGFKPAFGAGYGDFEMTPGISYSVRVAEGSPEVSGLRVETCENGLPGGWRLTFQYLRLSDSE
;
A
#
# COMPACT_ATOMS: atom_id res chain seq x y z
N ALA A 1 7.32 45.77 22.72
CA ALA A 1 6.75 44.46 22.33
C ALA A 1 7.92 43.48 22.19
N THR A 2 7.84 42.32 22.84
CA THR A 2 8.89 41.29 22.81
C THR A 2 8.55 40.27 21.72
N PRO A 3 9.47 39.87 20.83
CA PRO A 3 9.19 38.88 19.80
C PRO A 3 8.92 37.50 20.43
N ILE A 4 7.86 36.83 19.97
CA ILE A 4 7.50 35.47 20.41
C ILE A 4 8.50 34.49 19.80
N PRO A 5 9.08 33.55 20.58
CA PRO A 5 9.96 32.53 20.05
C PRO A 5 9.21 31.60 19.08
N THR A 6 9.69 31.51 17.84
CA THR A 6 9.19 30.56 16.85
C THR A 6 9.65 29.15 17.22
N ARG A 7 8.72 28.20 17.27
CA ARG A 7 9.08 26.79 17.49
C ARG A 7 9.99 26.32 16.34
N PRO A 8 11.09 25.60 16.62
CA PRO A 8 11.88 24.96 15.58
C PRO A 8 11.00 23.94 14.83
N ALA A 9 11.23 23.77 13.53
CA ALA A 9 10.59 22.71 12.77
C ALA A 9 11.01 21.34 13.35
N THR A 10 10.04 20.47 13.64
CA THR A 10 10.31 19.08 14.02
C THR A 10 10.66 18.28 12.76
N PRO A 11 11.72 17.46 12.75
CA PRO A 11 11.99 16.53 11.66
C PRO A 11 10.78 15.63 11.37
N THR A 12 10.33 15.58 10.13
CA THR A 12 9.33 14.61 9.69
C THR A 12 9.96 13.22 9.72
N PRO A 13 9.34 12.21 10.37
CA PRO A 13 9.81 10.83 10.30
C PRO A 13 9.97 10.40 8.85
N GLN A 14 11.12 9.84 8.50
CA GLN A 14 11.36 9.30 7.17
C GLN A 14 10.56 8.00 7.02
N PRO A 15 9.90 7.77 5.86
CA PRO A 15 9.22 6.50 5.62
C PRO A 15 10.25 5.36 5.62
N VAL A 16 9.87 4.22 6.19
CA VAL A 16 10.70 3.02 6.26
C VAL A 16 10.46 2.07 5.09
N PHE A 17 9.38 2.28 4.34
CA PHE A 17 9.12 1.68 3.04
C PHE A 17 9.17 2.70 1.91
N ARG A 18 9.57 2.26 0.72
CA ARG A 18 9.35 2.97 -0.55
C ARG A 18 8.30 2.24 -1.39
N LEU A 19 7.61 2.98 -2.26
CA LEU A 19 6.82 2.39 -3.34
C LEU A 19 7.77 2.00 -4.48
N LEU A 20 7.83 0.72 -4.81
CA LEU A 20 8.58 0.21 -5.96
C LEU A 20 7.74 0.20 -7.24
N GLY A 21 6.44 -0.05 -7.11
CA GLY A 21 5.58 -0.20 -8.28
C GLY A 21 4.12 0.06 -7.94
N GLN A 22 3.42 0.65 -8.90
CA GLN A 22 1.97 0.75 -8.96
C GLN A 22 1.57 0.33 -10.37
N GLN A 23 0.78 -0.73 -10.47
CA GLN A 23 0.35 -1.30 -11.74
C GLN A 23 -1.15 -1.54 -11.72
N GLN A 24 -1.83 -1.28 -12.81
CA GLN A 24 -3.22 -1.69 -12.97
C GLN A 24 -3.28 -3.20 -13.20
N ILE A 25 -4.25 -3.87 -12.58
CA ILE A 25 -4.50 -5.30 -12.76
C ILE A 25 -5.64 -5.46 -13.74
N CYS A 26 -5.33 -6.04 -14.90
CA CYS A 26 -6.29 -6.46 -15.90
C CYS A 26 -6.05 -7.93 -16.25
N GLY A 27 -7.12 -8.73 -16.24
CA GLY A 27 -7.07 -10.16 -16.53
C GLY A 27 -8.25 -10.63 -17.36
N GLU A 28 -8.32 -11.94 -17.61
CA GLU A 28 -9.45 -12.59 -18.28
C GLU A 28 -10.71 -12.63 -17.39
N GLU A 29 -10.54 -12.41 -16.09
CA GLU A 29 -11.62 -12.31 -15.10
C GLU A 29 -11.61 -10.94 -14.40
N PRO A 30 -12.78 -10.48 -13.89
CA PRO A 30 -12.88 -9.31 -13.02
C PRO A 30 -11.88 -9.35 -11.85
N ALA A 31 -11.13 -8.28 -11.66
CA ALA A 31 -10.18 -8.13 -10.57
C ALA A 31 -10.29 -6.78 -9.83
N PRO A 32 -11.49 -6.37 -9.34
CA PRO A 32 -11.67 -5.11 -8.62
C PRO A 32 -11.10 -5.19 -7.20
N ARG A 33 -9.78 -5.33 -7.07
CA ARG A 33 -9.07 -5.45 -5.79
C ARG A 33 -7.77 -4.68 -5.80
N ILE A 34 -7.35 -4.25 -4.62
CA ILE A 34 -6.01 -3.74 -4.36
C ILE A 34 -5.20 -4.93 -3.87
N GLU A 35 -4.18 -5.32 -4.62
CA GLU A 35 -3.18 -6.30 -4.23
C GLU A 35 -1.94 -5.55 -3.73
N VAL A 36 -1.43 -5.95 -2.57
CA VAL A 36 -0.22 -5.39 -2.00
C VAL A 36 0.81 -6.48 -1.81
N GLU A 37 2.00 -6.24 -2.36
CA GLU A 37 3.18 -7.05 -2.14
C GLU A 37 4.21 -6.25 -1.34
N THR A 38 4.72 -6.86 -0.27
CA THR A 38 5.73 -6.25 0.58
C THR A 38 7.01 -7.05 0.52
N LEU A 39 8.13 -6.35 0.32
CA LEU A 39 9.45 -6.91 0.16
C LEU A 39 10.40 -6.33 1.20
N ASN A 40 11.37 -7.13 1.65
CA ASN A 40 12.48 -6.63 2.45
C ASN A 40 13.51 -5.85 1.58
N ALA A 41 14.59 -5.36 2.17
CA ALA A 41 15.65 -4.66 1.44
C ALA A 41 16.39 -5.53 0.40
N LEU A 42 16.33 -6.86 0.53
CA LEU A 42 16.92 -7.84 -0.40
C LEU A 42 15.94 -8.28 -1.50
N LEU A 43 14.72 -7.72 -1.54
CA LEU A 43 13.63 -8.09 -2.43
C LEU A 43 13.00 -9.46 -2.14
N ASP A 44 13.17 -10.00 -0.92
CA ASP A 44 12.45 -11.18 -0.49
C ASP A 44 11.05 -10.80 0.04
N PRO A 45 10.01 -11.64 -0.17
CA PRO A 45 8.67 -11.38 0.35
C PRO A 45 8.63 -11.31 1.87
N MET A 46 7.94 -10.30 2.41
CA MET A 46 7.88 -10.02 3.84
C MET A 46 6.45 -10.20 4.40
N PRO A 47 6.16 -11.27 5.14
CA PRO A 47 4.86 -11.46 5.78
C PRO A 47 4.66 -10.53 6.98
N GLY A 48 3.42 -10.41 7.45
CA GLY A 48 3.08 -9.74 8.71
C GLY A 48 3.10 -8.21 8.65
N VAL A 49 3.19 -7.63 7.46
CA VAL A 49 3.19 -6.17 7.28
C VAL A 49 1.75 -5.66 7.28
N GLU A 50 1.45 -4.70 8.15
CA GLU A 50 0.13 -4.06 8.23
C GLU A 50 -0.04 -3.00 7.13
N ILE A 51 -1.09 -3.15 6.35
CA ILE A 51 -1.50 -2.25 5.28
C ILE A 51 -2.76 -1.53 5.70
N LEU A 52 -2.75 -0.20 5.56
CA LEU A 52 -3.88 0.66 5.85
C LEU A 52 -4.52 1.11 4.53
N VAL A 53 -5.83 0.92 4.42
CA VAL A 53 -6.65 1.37 3.30
C VAL A 53 -7.65 2.40 3.81
N ASN A 54 -7.70 3.60 3.23
CA ASN A 54 -8.69 4.63 3.61
C ASN A 54 -9.48 5.10 2.39
N TRP A 55 -10.73 5.44 2.60
CA TRP A 55 -11.63 6.08 1.64
C TRP A 55 -12.52 7.09 2.37
N ASP A 56 -13.38 7.81 1.64
CA ASP A 56 -14.07 8.99 2.17
C ASP A 56 -14.95 8.74 3.42
N ASP A 57 -15.53 7.54 3.56
CA ASP A 57 -16.44 7.20 4.66
C ASP A 57 -15.88 6.18 5.65
N GLY A 58 -14.63 5.75 5.49
CA GLY A 58 -14.08 4.68 6.32
C GLY A 58 -12.61 4.35 6.09
N SER A 59 -12.16 3.38 6.87
CA SER A 59 -10.81 2.81 6.77
C SER A 59 -10.86 1.34 7.12
N ASP A 60 -9.96 0.57 6.53
CA ASP A 60 -9.71 -0.83 6.87
C ASP A 60 -8.20 -1.09 6.97
N HIS A 61 -7.85 -2.20 7.58
CA HIS A 61 -6.48 -2.69 7.62
C HIS A 61 -6.43 -4.20 7.41
N PHE A 62 -5.37 -4.64 6.75
CA PHE A 62 -5.08 -6.06 6.57
C PHE A 62 -3.58 -6.30 6.69
N PHE A 63 -3.20 -7.57 6.79
CA PHE A 63 -1.80 -7.97 6.93
C PHE A 63 -1.36 -8.83 5.75
N THR A 64 -0.10 -8.70 5.35
CA THR A 64 0.50 -9.57 4.33
C THR A 64 0.83 -10.96 4.87
N GLY A 65 0.90 -11.96 3.99
CA GLY A 65 1.31 -13.33 4.30
C GLY A 65 0.20 -14.29 4.73
N PHE A 66 -1.05 -13.82 4.81
CA PHE A 66 -2.20 -14.67 5.15
C PHE A 66 -2.77 -15.46 3.96
N LYS A 67 -2.21 -15.28 2.75
CA LYS A 67 -2.63 -15.99 1.52
C LYS A 67 -1.42 -16.65 0.83
N PRO A 68 -0.93 -17.79 1.35
CA PRO A 68 0.35 -18.37 0.93
C PRO A 68 0.39 -18.80 -0.55
N ALA A 69 -0.76 -19.08 -1.16
CA ALA A 69 -0.87 -19.40 -2.59
C ALA A 69 -0.41 -18.26 -3.51
N PHE A 70 -0.38 -17.01 -3.03
CA PHE A 70 0.03 -15.83 -3.78
C PHE A 70 1.40 -15.27 -3.35
N GLY A 71 2.04 -15.89 -2.36
CA GLY A 71 3.33 -15.48 -1.81
C GLY A 71 3.28 -14.99 -0.37
N ALA A 72 4.40 -15.08 0.35
CA ALA A 72 4.48 -14.72 1.76
C ALA A 72 4.36 -13.21 2.03
N GLY A 73 4.65 -12.36 1.05
CA GLY A 73 4.55 -10.90 1.17
C GLY A 73 3.22 -10.32 0.67
N TYR A 74 2.26 -11.17 0.29
CA TYR A 74 1.02 -10.76 -0.38
C TYR A 74 -0.13 -10.53 0.61
N GLY A 75 -0.93 -9.50 0.35
CA GLY A 75 -2.26 -9.30 0.90
C GLY A 75 -3.14 -8.57 -0.11
N ASP A 76 -4.45 -8.57 0.10
CA ASP A 76 -5.38 -7.85 -0.78
C ASP A 76 -6.59 -7.28 -0.05
N PHE A 77 -7.29 -6.40 -0.75
CA PHE A 77 -8.51 -5.74 -0.32
C PHE A 77 -9.48 -5.61 -1.51
N GLU A 78 -10.74 -5.99 -1.32
CA GLU A 78 -11.77 -5.87 -2.36
C GLU A 78 -12.27 -4.43 -2.51
N MET A 79 -12.30 -3.92 -3.74
CA MET A 79 -12.74 -2.56 -4.03
C MET A 79 -14.21 -2.53 -4.41
N THR A 80 -14.90 -1.47 -3.96
CA THR A 80 -16.24 -1.15 -4.45
C THR A 80 -16.17 -0.17 -5.62
N PRO A 81 -16.88 -0.40 -6.73
CA PRO A 81 -16.95 0.54 -7.84
C PRO A 81 -17.44 1.92 -7.41
N GLY A 82 -16.82 2.98 -7.94
CA GLY A 82 -17.16 4.37 -7.64
C GLY A 82 -16.50 4.95 -6.38
N ILE A 83 -15.80 4.13 -5.58
CA ILE A 83 -15.07 4.59 -4.40
C ILE A 83 -13.60 4.85 -4.74
N SER A 84 -13.04 5.90 -4.13
CA SER A 84 -11.63 6.28 -4.24
C SER A 84 -10.89 5.87 -2.97
N TYR A 85 -9.83 5.08 -3.15
CA TYR A 85 -9.03 4.56 -2.05
C TYR A 85 -7.65 5.21 -1.99
N SER A 86 -7.09 5.17 -0.79
CA SER A 86 -5.69 5.48 -0.48
C SER A 86 -5.08 4.31 0.28
N VAL A 87 -3.81 3.99 0.01
CA VAL A 87 -3.12 2.87 0.63
C VAL A 87 -1.75 3.31 1.13
N ARG A 88 -1.39 2.86 2.34
CA ARG A 88 -0.04 3.01 2.90
C ARG A 88 0.31 1.85 3.82
N VAL A 89 1.61 1.65 4.05
CA VAL A 89 2.10 0.74 5.10
C VAL A 89 2.01 1.43 6.45
N ALA A 90 1.49 0.75 7.48
CA ALA A 90 1.28 1.34 8.82
C ALA A 90 2.58 1.83 9.46
N GLU A 91 3.67 1.07 9.31
CA GLU A 91 5.01 1.43 9.81
C GLU A 91 5.61 2.68 9.13
N GLY A 92 5.10 3.03 7.94
CA GLY A 92 5.48 4.25 7.23
C GLY A 92 5.91 4.00 5.79
N SER A 93 5.13 4.51 4.85
CA SER A 93 5.41 4.58 3.42
C SER A 93 4.87 5.90 2.84
N PRO A 94 5.23 6.24 1.60
CA PRO A 94 4.39 7.15 0.81
C PRO A 94 2.96 6.61 0.71
N GLU A 95 1.97 7.50 0.74
CA GLU A 95 0.57 7.16 0.51
C GLU A 95 0.28 7.12 -0.99
N VAL A 96 -0.39 6.07 -1.45
CA VAL A 96 -0.86 5.93 -2.82
C VAL A 96 -2.35 6.21 -2.86
N SER A 97 -2.73 7.39 -3.33
CA SER A 97 -4.11 7.87 -3.36
C SER A 97 -4.74 7.78 -4.75
N GLY A 98 -6.08 7.82 -4.80
CA GLY A 98 -6.83 7.93 -6.05
C GLY A 98 -7.09 6.60 -6.76
N LEU A 99 -6.81 5.49 -6.07
CA LEU A 99 -7.05 4.14 -6.58
C LEU A 99 -8.56 3.92 -6.69
N ARG A 100 -9.04 3.67 -7.90
CA ARG A 100 -10.45 3.37 -8.20
C ARG A 100 -10.53 2.09 -9.01
N VAL A 101 -11.68 1.41 -8.97
CA VAL A 101 -11.96 0.35 -9.94
C VAL A 101 -11.97 0.98 -11.32
N GLU A 102 -11.08 0.53 -12.20
CA GLU A 102 -10.96 1.03 -13.57
C GLU A 102 -11.36 -0.07 -14.55
N THR A 103 -12.02 0.31 -15.64
CA THR A 103 -12.40 -0.67 -16.67
C THR A 103 -11.20 -0.94 -17.57
N CYS A 104 -10.84 -2.21 -17.68
CA CYS A 104 -9.80 -2.69 -18.58
C CYS A 104 -10.25 -2.61 -20.05
N GLU A 105 -9.31 -2.76 -20.99
CA GLU A 105 -9.61 -2.72 -22.43
C GLU A 105 -10.64 -3.78 -22.88
N ASN A 106 -10.68 -4.91 -22.18
CA ASN A 106 -11.65 -5.99 -22.41
C ASN A 106 -13.05 -5.72 -21.80
N GLY A 107 -13.27 -4.55 -21.20
CA GLY A 107 -14.53 -4.17 -20.57
C GLY A 107 -14.76 -4.73 -19.17
N LEU A 108 -13.82 -5.51 -18.62
CA LEU A 108 -13.91 -6.06 -17.26
C LEU A 108 -13.39 -5.04 -16.23
N PRO A 109 -13.90 -5.06 -14.99
CA PRO A 109 -13.37 -4.21 -13.93
C PRO A 109 -12.01 -4.73 -13.45
N GLY A 110 -11.04 -3.82 -13.44
CA GLY A 110 -9.67 -4.02 -12.98
C GLY A 110 -9.39 -3.31 -11.67
N GLY A 111 -8.28 -3.69 -11.07
CA GLY A 111 -7.81 -3.22 -9.77
C GLY A 111 -6.39 -2.71 -9.85
N TRP A 112 -5.67 -2.78 -8.73
CA TRP A 112 -4.33 -2.22 -8.60
C TRP A 112 -3.41 -3.17 -7.86
N ARG A 113 -2.16 -3.30 -8.33
CA ARG A 113 -1.08 -3.94 -7.61
C ARG A 113 -0.09 -2.88 -7.15
N LEU A 114 0.21 -2.88 -5.85
CA LEU A 114 1.20 -2.01 -5.22
C LEU A 114 2.32 -2.87 -4.66
N THR A 115 3.56 -2.51 -4.96
CA THR A 115 4.74 -3.19 -4.40
C THR A 115 5.49 -2.21 -3.50
N PHE A 116 5.62 -2.53 -2.22
CA PHE A 116 6.39 -1.76 -1.26
C PHE A 116 7.65 -2.50 -0.86
N GLN A 117 8.74 -1.75 -0.66
CA GLN A 117 10.00 -2.32 -0.22
C GLN A 117 10.51 -1.62 1.03
N TYR A 118 10.87 -2.42 2.03
CA TYR A 118 11.54 -1.97 3.22
C TYR A 118 12.94 -1.44 2.90
N LEU A 119 13.28 -0.27 3.44
CA LEU A 119 14.51 0.44 3.11
C LEU A 119 15.72 0.00 3.93
N ARG A 120 15.51 -0.71 5.04
CA ARG A 120 16.58 -1.17 5.92
C ARG A 120 16.79 -2.67 5.71
N LEU A 121 18.04 -3.11 5.83
CA LEU A 121 18.31 -4.53 6.02
C LEU A 121 17.66 -4.90 7.36
N SER A 122 16.63 -5.73 7.31
CA SER A 122 16.16 -6.42 8.51
C SER A 122 17.30 -7.32 8.94
N ASP A 123 17.97 -7.01 10.04
CA ASP A 123 18.83 -7.99 10.71
C ASP A 123 17.93 -9.18 11.05
N SER A 124 18.11 -10.28 10.32
CA SER A 124 17.45 -11.55 10.63
C SER A 124 18.02 -12.01 11.97
N GLU A 125 17.24 -11.86 13.03
CA GLU A 125 17.55 -12.37 14.37
C GLU A 125 17.33 -13.88 14.46
#